data_AF-A0A9P9XY74-F1
#
_entry.id   AF-A0A9P9XY74-F1
#
_cell.length_a   1.000
_cell.length_b   1.000
_cell.length_c   1.000
_cell.angle_alpha   90.00
_cell.angle_beta   90.00
_cell.angle_gamma   90.00
#
_symmetry.space_group_name_H-M   'P 1'
#
loop_
_entity.id
_entity.type
_entity.pdbx_description
1 polymer ?
#
loop_
_entity_poly.entity_id
_entity_poly.type
_entity_poly.pdbx_seq_one_letter_code
_entity_poly.pdbx_strand_id
1 'polypeptide(L)'
;MAEASFAQTFLSSLEGRPIKLSADHVENPKNYPARPPYILPRMATPMSKPSSQRSAPGQERSVKVILKSLRNPPLDIKLSSQPRTTSLLDIKTQVTAQTRIPTEKIRILYNKKPVPDSKVLKEVIGEEESAVEFAVMVIGGAAAIPAAEADVPAAPTVDVAGAEALETAAFWDDLRGFLMQRLKDESEAEKLSALFKSSWESSRSKP
;
A
#
# COMPACT_ATOMS: atom_id res chain seq x y z
N MET A 1 31.90 65.31 19.14
CA MET A 1 30.66 66.04 19.51
C MET A 1 29.37 65.24 19.25
N ALA A 2 29.24 64.49 18.15
CA ALA A 2 28.00 63.77 17.80
C ALA A 2 27.63 62.59 18.73
N GLU A 3 28.60 61.84 19.24
CA GLU A 3 28.32 60.71 20.15
C GLU A 3 27.86 61.19 21.53
N ALA A 4 28.41 62.30 22.01
CA ALA A 4 28.03 62.91 23.29
C ALA A 4 26.60 63.48 23.23
N SER A 5 26.20 64.11 22.12
CA SER A 5 24.83 64.58 21.94
C SER A 5 23.85 63.41 21.80
N PHE A 6 24.22 62.34 21.09
CA PHE A 6 23.43 61.11 21.05
C PHE A 6 23.24 60.51 22.45
N ALA A 7 24.32 60.36 23.23
CA ALA A 7 24.25 59.81 24.58
C ALA A 7 23.36 60.66 25.50
N GLN A 8 23.46 61.99 25.44
CA GLN A 8 22.59 62.89 26.20
C GLN A 8 21.11 62.72 25.82
N THR A 9 20.78 62.67 24.53
CA THR A 9 19.39 62.44 24.08
C THR A 9 18.87 61.06 24.46
N PHE A 10 19.72 60.02 24.40
CA PHE A 10 19.36 58.67 24.79
C PHE A 10 19.12 58.55 26.30
N LEU A 11 20.00 59.11 27.13
CA LEU A 11 19.81 59.13 28.58
C LEU A 11 18.56 59.92 28.99
N SER A 12 18.30 61.07 28.35
CA SER A 12 17.06 61.83 28.57
C SER A 12 15.81 61.02 28.23
N SER A 13 15.88 60.17 27.21
CA SER A 13 14.77 59.27 26.83
C SER A 13 14.56 58.10 27.79
N LEU A 14 15.62 57.68 28.50
CA LEU A 14 15.57 56.62 29.51
C LEU A 14 15.09 57.15 30.86
N GLU A 15 15.47 58.38 31.21
CA GLU A 15 15.10 59.02 32.48
C GLU A 15 13.58 59.17 32.64
N GLY A 16 12.85 59.41 31.54
CA GLY A 16 11.40 59.50 31.55
C GLY A 16 10.65 58.17 31.68
N ARG A 17 11.35 57.03 31.71
CA ARG A 17 10.73 55.70 31.77
C ARG A 17 10.71 55.18 33.21
N PRO A 18 9.58 54.59 33.67
CA PRO A 18 9.51 54.04 35.01
C PRO A 18 10.49 52.87 35.18
N ILE A 19 11.24 52.88 36.30
CA ILE A 19 12.21 51.82 36.65
C ILE A 19 11.51 50.47 36.90
N LYS A 20 10.25 50.50 37.33
CA LYS A 20 9.40 49.33 37.57
C LYS A 20 8.07 49.51 36.84
N LEU A 21 7.68 48.51 36.07
CA LEU A 21 6.34 48.43 35.49
C LEU A 21 5.37 47.89 36.54
N SER A 22 4.14 48.41 36.58
CA SER A 22 3.09 47.86 37.44
C SER A 22 2.66 46.48 36.95
N ALA A 23 2.09 45.66 37.85
CA ALA A 23 1.59 44.33 37.49
C ALA A 23 0.50 44.36 36.40
N ASP A 24 -0.27 45.45 36.36
CA ASP A 24 -1.37 45.66 35.39
C ASP A 24 -0.93 46.39 34.11
N HIS A 25 0.37 46.61 33.91
CA HIS A 25 0.87 47.32 32.73
C HIS A 25 0.72 46.47 31.46
N VAL A 26 -0.12 46.92 30.53
CA VAL A 26 -0.35 46.28 29.23
C VAL A 26 0.09 47.22 28.11
N GLU A 27 1.13 46.84 27.37
CA GLU A 27 1.58 47.56 26.18
C GLU A 27 0.73 47.20 24.95
N ASN A 28 0.32 48.22 24.18
CA ASN A 28 -0.44 48.01 22.96
C ASN A 28 0.50 47.76 21.78
N PRO A 29 0.42 46.60 21.09
CA PRO A 29 1.34 46.25 20.01
C PRO A 29 1.30 47.20 18.81
N LYS A 30 0.24 48.01 18.67
CA LYS A 30 0.11 49.01 17.60
C LYS A 30 0.93 50.29 17.84
N ASN A 31 1.34 50.55 19.08
CA ASN A 31 2.13 51.74 19.43
C ASN A 31 3.64 51.53 19.27
N TYR A 32 4.09 50.29 19.02
CA TYR A 32 5.51 50.05 18.82
C TYR A 32 6.00 50.68 17.51
N PRO A 33 7.15 51.38 17.53
CA PRO A 33 7.74 51.87 16.29
C PRO A 33 8.07 50.69 15.37
N ALA A 34 7.92 50.87 14.06
CA ALA A 34 8.24 49.86 13.08
C ALA A 34 9.72 49.47 13.19
N ARG A 35 10.00 48.30 13.79
CA ARG A 35 11.35 47.75 13.85
C ARG A 35 11.61 46.97 12.57
N PRO A 36 12.82 47.05 11.97
CA PRO A 36 13.18 46.10 10.94
C PRO A 36 13.03 44.69 11.52
N PRO A 37 12.53 43.72 10.74
CA PRO A 37 12.36 42.35 11.23
C PRO A 37 13.69 41.87 11.80
N TYR A 38 13.66 41.37 13.03
CA TYR A 38 14.83 40.75 13.65
C TYR A 38 15.10 39.43 12.92
N ILE A 39 15.86 39.53 11.82
CA ILE A 39 16.31 38.38 11.07
C ILE A 39 17.43 37.72 11.87
N LEU A 40 17.15 36.50 12.34
CA LEU A 40 18.17 35.65 12.90
C LEU A 40 19.33 35.52 11.89
N PRO A 41 20.59 35.52 12.35
CA PRO A 41 21.73 35.23 11.50
C PRO A 41 21.49 33.93 10.72
N ARG A 42 21.83 33.93 9.43
CA ARG A 42 21.69 32.75 8.58
C ARG A 42 22.48 31.60 9.20
N MET A 43 21.84 30.44 9.38
CA MET A 43 22.52 29.25 9.92
C MET A 43 23.76 28.93 9.08
N ALA A 44 24.89 28.67 9.75
CA ALA A 44 26.16 28.37 9.09
C ALA A 44 26.10 27.08 8.24
N THR A 45 25.26 26.13 8.65
CA THR A 45 25.02 24.88 7.93
C THR A 45 23.60 24.85 7.36
N PRO A 46 23.43 24.52 6.06
CA PRO A 46 22.12 24.31 5.50
C PRO A 46 21.50 23.04 6.09
N MET A 47 20.19 23.07 6.32
CA MET A 47 19.43 21.91 6.77
C MET A 47 19.54 20.76 5.75
N SER A 48 19.66 19.52 6.24
CA SER A 48 19.66 18.35 5.37
C SER A 48 18.33 18.24 4.63
N LYS A 49 18.39 18.09 3.31
CA LYS A 49 17.20 17.85 2.50
C LYS A 49 16.70 16.44 2.76
N PRO A 50 15.38 16.21 2.84
CA PRO A 50 14.84 14.87 2.98
C PRO A 50 15.29 14.01 1.80
N SER A 51 15.78 12.80 2.10
CA SER A 51 16.23 11.86 1.08
C SER A 51 15.06 11.45 0.19
N SER A 52 15.26 11.56 -1.13
CA SER A 52 14.33 11.14 -2.19
C SER A 52 13.97 9.64 -2.13
N GLN A 53 14.69 8.85 -1.33
CA GLN A 53 14.41 7.41 -1.15
C GLN A 53 13.22 7.09 -0.25
N ARG A 54 12.65 8.05 0.48
CA ARG A 54 11.41 7.80 1.23
C ARG A 54 10.22 7.91 0.29
N SER A 55 9.76 6.76 -0.23
CA SER A 55 8.48 6.66 -0.93
C SER A 55 7.36 7.16 -0.02
N ALA A 56 6.36 7.83 -0.61
CA ALA A 56 5.21 8.31 0.14
C ALA A 56 4.50 7.14 0.86
N PRO A 57 3.93 7.37 2.06
CA PRO A 57 3.11 6.36 2.74
C PRO A 57 2.00 5.88 1.80
N GLY A 58 1.94 4.57 1.54
CA GLY A 58 1.01 3.94 0.59
C GLY A 58 1.58 3.69 -0.82
N GLN A 59 2.76 4.23 -1.16
CA GLN A 59 3.47 3.95 -2.42
C GLN A 59 4.66 2.99 -2.18
N GLU A 60 4.43 1.92 -1.43
CA GLU A 60 5.47 0.91 -1.20
C GLU A 60 5.67 0.05 -2.46
N ARG A 61 6.92 -0.24 -2.81
CA ARG A 61 7.23 -1.11 -3.96
C ARG A 61 6.75 -2.53 -3.65
N SER A 62 5.87 -3.09 -4.48
CA SER A 62 5.41 -4.48 -4.39
C SER A 62 6.34 -5.43 -5.14
N VAL A 63 6.51 -6.65 -4.64
CA VAL A 63 7.32 -7.71 -5.27
C VAL A 63 6.43 -8.89 -5.67
N LYS A 64 6.64 -9.43 -6.87
CA LYS A 64 6.04 -10.67 -7.35
C LYS A 64 6.81 -11.86 -6.76
N VAL A 65 6.16 -12.71 -5.98
CA VAL A 65 6.79 -13.86 -5.33
C VAL A 65 6.29 -15.15 -5.98
N ILE A 66 7.21 -15.91 -6.57
CA ILE A 66 6.92 -17.19 -7.23
C ILE A 66 7.51 -18.30 -6.36
N LEU A 67 6.66 -19.18 -5.83
CA LEU A 67 7.06 -20.29 -4.97
C LEU A 67 6.94 -21.59 -5.77
N LYS A 68 8.09 -22.21 -6.08
CA LYS A 68 8.16 -23.49 -6.82
C LYS A 68 8.50 -24.63 -5.86
N SER A 69 7.71 -25.70 -5.83
CA SER A 69 8.03 -26.92 -5.09
C SER A 69 8.22 -28.10 -6.05
N LEU A 70 9.39 -28.74 -5.98
CA LEU A 70 9.76 -29.93 -6.77
C LEU A 70 9.13 -31.22 -6.23
N ARG A 71 7.91 -31.14 -5.67
CA ARG A 71 7.16 -32.32 -5.21
C ARG A 71 6.47 -33.01 -6.38
N ASN A 72 6.06 -34.25 -6.15
CA ASN A 72 5.10 -34.95 -6.99
C ASN A 72 3.83 -35.11 -6.15
N PRO A 73 2.76 -34.30 -6.36
CA PRO A 73 2.55 -33.33 -7.45
C PRO A 73 3.30 -31.99 -7.26
N PRO A 74 3.71 -31.32 -8.35
CA PRO A 74 4.43 -30.05 -8.30
C PRO A 74 3.50 -28.91 -7.86
N LEU A 75 3.97 -28.05 -6.97
CA LEU A 75 3.21 -26.91 -6.46
C LEU A 75 3.89 -25.61 -6.90
N ASP A 76 3.20 -24.85 -7.76
CA ASP A 76 3.63 -23.53 -8.22
C ASP A 76 2.63 -22.48 -7.75
N ILE A 77 3.02 -21.70 -6.73
CA ILE A 77 2.18 -20.65 -6.15
C ILE A 77 2.73 -19.28 -6.57
N LYS A 78 1.89 -18.48 -7.25
CA LYS A 78 2.24 -17.13 -7.71
C LYS A 78 1.53 -16.09 -6.84
N LEU A 79 2.29 -15.35 -6.05
CA LEU A 79 1.80 -14.23 -5.25
C LEU A 79 2.17 -12.93 -5.96
N SER A 80 1.20 -12.32 -6.66
CA SER A 80 1.43 -11.23 -7.63
C SER A 80 1.79 -9.87 -7.03
N SER A 81 1.45 -9.60 -5.76
CA SER A 81 1.77 -8.33 -5.10
C SER A 81 1.94 -8.55 -3.60
N GLN A 82 3.19 -8.70 -3.16
CA GLN A 82 3.53 -8.74 -1.73
C GLN A 82 4.34 -7.48 -1.37
N PRO A 83 4.00 -6.78 -0.28
CA PRO A 83 4.82 -5.70 0.26
C PRO A 83 6.24 -6.18 0.59
N ARG A 84 7.25 -5.31 0.49
CA ARG A 84 8.64 -5.66 0.85
C ARG A 84 8.85 -5.82 2.36
N THR A 85 7.92 -5.33 3.15
CA THR A 85 7.84 -5.47 4.62
C THR A 85 7.29 -6.82 5.06
N THR A 86 6.72 -7.61 4.14
CA THR A 86 6.12 -8.91 4.45
C THR A 86 7.19 -9.88 4.94
N SER A 87 6.90 -10.57 6.04
CA SER A 87 7.80 -11.58 6.61
C SER A 87 7.69 -12.91 5.86
N LEU A 88 8.72 -13.74 5.94
CA LEU A 88 8.65 -15.09 5.37
C LEU A 88 7.64 -15.98 6.12
N LEU A 89 7.35 -15.70 7.39
CA LEU A 89 6.29 -16.37 8.15
C LEU A 89 4.90 -16.12 7.52
N ASP A 90 4.64 -14.88 7.10
CA ASP A 90 3.36 -14.54 6.46
C ASP A 90 3.22 -15.26 5.11
N ILE A 91 4.32 -15.37 4.36
CA ILE A 91 4.36 -16.13 3.11
C ILE A 91 4.11 -17.61 3.38
N LYS A 92 4.70 -18.20 4.43
CA LYS A 92 4.39 -19.58 4.83
C LYS A 92 2.91 -19.74 5.18
N THR A 93 2.33 -18.77 5.90
CA THR A 93 0.92 -18.79 6.29
C THR A 93 0.00 -18.74 5.08
N GLN A 94 0.32 -17.92 4.07
CA GLN A 94 -0.40 -17.88 2.79
C GLN A 94 -0.29 -19.21 2.03
N VAL A 95 0.90 -19.82 2.00
CA VAL A 95 1.12 -21.14 1.40
C VAL A 95 0.35 -22.22 2.16
N THR A 96 0.34 -22.18 3.50
CA THR A 96 -0.44 -23.07 4.35
C THR A 96 -1.94 -22.91 4.12
N ALA A 97 -2.44 -21.69 3.92
CA ALA A 97 -3.84 -21.47 3.61
C ALA A 97 -4.26 -22.13 2.28
N GLN A 98 -3.40 -22.08 1.26
CA GLN A 98 -3.68 -22.65 -0.06
C GLN A 98 -3.46 -24.17 -0.12
N THR A 99 -2.45 -24.70 0.58
CA THR A 99 -2.01 -26.10 0.48
C THR A 99 -2.38 -26.97 1.68
N ARG A 100 -2.89 -26.35 2.76
CA ARG A 100 -3.14 -26.95 4.09
C ARG A 100 -1.92 -27.63 4.72
N ILE A 101 -0.72 -27.35 4.24
CA ILE A 101 0.52 -27.90 4.82
C ILE A 101 0.91 -27.06 6.04
N PRO A 102 1.12 -27.66 7.22
CA PRO A 102 1.52 -26.91 8.42
C PRO A 102 2.82 -26.11 8.21
N THR A 103 2.87 -24.90 8.76
CA THR A 103 4.02 -23.96 8.67
C THR A 103 5.35 -24.59 9.11
N GLU A 104 5.33 -25.44 10.15
CA GLU A 104 6.50 -26.16 10.69
C GLU A 104 7.15 -27.12 9.69
N LYS A 105 6.36 -27.63 8.74
CA LYS A 105 6.83 -28.57 7.73
C LYS A 105 7.36 -27.85 6.49
N ILE A 106 7.23 -26.53 6.41
CA ILE A 106 7.60 -25.76 5.22
C ILE A 106 8.94 -25.06 5.48
N ARG A 107 9.93 -25.33 4.62
CA ARG A 107 11.17 -24.55 4.52
C ARG A 107 11.19 -23.80 3.20
N ILE A 108 11.36 -22.49 3.28
CA ILE A 108 11.53 -21.62 2.12
C ILE A 108 13.03 -21.50 1.84
N LEU A 109 13.42 -21.74 0.59
CA LEU A 109 14.79 -21.64 0.12
C LEU A 109 14.89 -20.48 -0.87
N TYR A 110 15.92 -19.66 -0.68
CA TYR A 110 16.34 -18.63 -1.62
C TYR A 110 17.73 -18.99 -2.13
N ASN A 111 17.93 -19.04 -3.45
CA ASN A 111 19.20 -19.47 -4.06
C ASN A 111 19.74 -20.79 -3.47
N LYS A 112 18.85 -21.78 -3.28
CA LYS A 112 19.13 -23.10 -2.69
C LYS A 112 19.56 -23.08 -1.21
N LYS A 113 19.50 -21.94 -0.52
CA LYS A 113 19.80 -21.79 0.91
C LYS A 113 18.50 -21.63 1.71
N PRO A 114 18.29 -22.39 2.80
CA PRO A 114 17.14 -22.18 3.68
C PRO A 114 17.18 -20.79 4.33
N VAL A 115 16.05 -20.08 4.32
CA VAL A 115 15.94 -18.74 4.91
C VAL A 115 15.10 -18.80 6.19
N PRO A 116 15.53 -18.15 7.28
CA PRO A 116 14.77 -18.13 8.53
C PRO A 116 13.55 -17.21 8.46
N ASP A 117 12.50 -17.56 9.21
CA ASP A 117 11.17 -16.95 9.13
C ASP A 117 11.13 -15.50 9.64
N SER A 118 12.09 -15.13 10.49
CA SER A 118 12.25 -13.77 11.04
C SER A 118 12.68 -12.73 10.01
N LYS A 119 13.13 -13.15 8.81
CA LYS A 119 13.58 -12.23 7.77
C LYS A 119 12.40 -11.69 6.97
N VAL A 120 12.53 -10.43 6.57
CA VAL A 120 11.61 -9.77 5.65
C VAL A 120 12.11 -9.85 4.22
N LEU A 121 11.20 -9.77 3.26
CA LEU A 121 11.54 -9.79 1.83
C LEU A 121 12.61 -8.75 1.45
N LYS A 122 12.59 -7.56 2.08
CA LYS A 122 13.62 -6.52 1.90
C LYS A 122 15.05 -7.00 2.20
N GLU A 123 15.25 -7.86 3.19
CA GLU A 123 16.58 -8.32 3.62
C GLU A 123 17.10 -9.50 2.80
N VAL A 124 16.20 -10.26 2.18
CA VAL A 124 16.54 -11.46 1.41
C VAL A 124 16.88 -11.09 -0.03
N ILE A 125 16.17 -10.11 -0.59
CA ILE A 125 16.17 -9.76 -2.01
C ILE A 125 17.01 -8.52 -2.29
N GLY A 126 17.27 -7.68 -1.28
CA GLY A 126 17.91 -6.37 -1.48
C GLY A 126 16.94 -5.33 -2.04
N GLU A 127 17.46 -4.18 -2.52
CA GLU A 127 16.66 -3.02 -2.93
C GLU A 127 16.11 -3.05 -4.36
N GLU A 128 16.64 -3.94 -5.22
CA GLU A 128 16.53 -3.75 -6.67
C GLU A 128 15.64 -4.77 -7.41
N GLU A 129 15.30 -5.91 -6.84
CA GLU A 129 14.51 -6.93 -7.55
C GLU A 129 13.00 -6.83 -7.26
N SER A 130 12.21 -6.85 -8.34
CA SER A 130 10.73 -6.74 -8.32
C SER A 130 10.01 -8.09 -8.49
N ALA A 131 10.75 -9.15 -8.84
CA ALA A 131 10.24 -10.51 -8.95
C ALA A 131 11.24 -11.50 -8.38
N VAL A 132 10.78 -12.40 -7.49
CA VAL A 132 11.65 -13.34 -6.79
C VAL A 132 11.09 -14.74 -6.78
N GLU A 133 11.95 -15.70 -7.10
CA GLU A 133 11.66 -17.13 -7.07
C GLU A 133 12.19 -17.75 -5.77
N PHE A 134 11.29 -18.38 -5.01
CA PHE A 134 11.63 -19.19 -3.84
C PHE A 134 11.34 -20.66 -4.12
N ALA A 135 12.23 -21.53 -3.66
CA ALA A 135 11.98 -22.97 -3.67
C ALA A 135 11.37 -23.41 -2.34
N VAL A 136 10.27 -24.16 -2.38
CA VAL A 136 9.57 -24.63 -1.18
C VAL A 136 9.90 -26.09 -0.93
N MET A 137 10.60 -26.38 0.16
CA MET A 137 10.87 -27.73 0.65
C MET A 137 9.91 -28.06 1.79
N VAL A 138 9.00 -28.99 1.55
CA VAL A 138 8.14 -29.56 2.59
C VAL A 138 8.89 -30.70 3.29
N ILE A 139 8.76 -30.88 4.59
CA ILE A 139 9.36 -31.98 5.36
C ILE A 139 8.24 -32.91 5.82
N GLY A 140 8.35 -34.20 5.50
CA GLY A 140 7.51 -35.26 6.08
C GLY A 140 6.19 -35.53 5.36
N GLY A 141 6.25 -35.98 4.09
CA GLY A 141 5.23 -36.81 3.43
C GLY A 141 3.78 -36.30 3.37
N ALA A 142 3.50 -35.08 3.84
CA ALA A 142 2.19 -34.46 3.78
C ALA A 142 1.88 -34.15 2.32
N ALA A 143 1.12 -35.04 1.68
CA ALA A 143 0.55 -34.81 0.36
C ALA A 143 -0.32 -33.55 0.45
N ALA A 144 -0.08 -32.59 -0.45
CA ALA A 144 -1.03 -31.53 -0.70
C ALA A 144 -2.31 -32.20 -1.21
N ILE A 145 -3.32 -32.27 -0.36
CA ILE A 145 -4.67 -32.58 -0.79
C ILE A 145 -5.21 -31.24 -1.26
N PRO A 146 -5.37 -31.00 -2.58
CA PRO A 146 -6.17 -29.87 -3.02
C PRO A 146 -7.55 -30.04 -2.38
N ALA A 147 -8.02 -29.01 -1.68
CA ALA A 147 -9.33 -29.05 -1.08
C ALA A 147 -10.36 -29.22 -2.18
N ALA A 148 -11.02 -30.39 -2.18
CA ALA A 148 -12.38 -30.50 -2.65
C ALA A 148 -13.23 -29.45 -1.92
N GLU A 149 -14.07 -28.80 -2.72
CA GLU A 149 -15.02 -27.75 -2.37
C GLU A 149 -15.70 -27.99 -1.02
N ALA A 150 -15.49 -27.06 -0.10
CA ALA A 150 -16.41 -26.86 1.01
C ALA A 150 -17.48 -25.89 0.52
N ASP A 151 -18.60 -26.51 0.14
CA ASP A 151 -19.93 -25.98 -0.11
C ASP A 151 -20.22 -24.62 0.55
N VAL A 152 -20.09 -23.57 -0.25
CA VAL A 152 -20.83 -22.31 -0.15
C VAL A 152 -21.40 -22.13 -1.56
N PRO A 153 -22.70 -21.87 -1.74
CA PRO A 153 -23.28 -21.78 -3.08
C PRO A 153 -22.83 -20.45 -3.68
N ALA A 154 -21.66 -20.46 -4.31
CA ALA A 154 -21.11 -19.36 -5.07
C ALA A 154 -20.71 -19.91 -6.45
N ALA A 155 -21.42 -19.38 -7.45
CA ALA A 155 -21.30 -19.51 -8.90
C ALA A 155 -20.11 -20.28 -9.47
N PRO A 156 -20.31 -21.07 -10.55
CA PRO A 156 -19.24 -21.79 -11.20
C PRO A 156 -18.23 -20.79 -11.81
N THR A 157 -17.07 -20.63 -11.18
CA THR A 157 -15.92 -19.96 -11.79
C THR A 157 -15.31 -20.92 -12.80
N VAL A 158 -15.86 -20.90 -14.00
CA VAL A 158 -15.18 -21.47 -15.17
C VAL A 158 -14.03 -20.50 -15.46
N ASP A 159 -12.80 -20.91 -15.14
CA ASP A 159 -11.57 -20.21 -15.52
C ASP A 159 -11.40 -20.24 -17.05
N VAL A 160 -12.25 -19.49 -17.74
CA VAL A 160 -12.14 -19.24 -19.17
C VAL A 160 -11.69 -17.79 -19.32
N ALA A 161 -10.60 -17.58 -20.07
CA ALA A 161 -10.04 -16.26 -20.31
C ALA A 161 -11.16 -15.28 -20.75
N GLY A 162 -11.13 -14.04 -20.25
CA GLY A 162 -12.30 -13.14 -20.21
C GLY A 162 -13.06 -12.86 -21.51
N ALA A 163 -12.54 -13.23 -22.69
CA ALA A 163 -13.28 -13.19 -23.95
C ALA A 163 -14.15 -14.43 -24.20
N GLU A 164 -13.71 -15.61 -23.78
CA GLU A 164 -14.40 -16.89 -23.97
C GLU A 164 -15.53 -17.10 -22.94
N ALA A 165 -15.41 -16.49 -21.75
CA ALA A 165 -16.48 -16.49 -20.74
C ALA A 165 -17.77 -15.81 -21.24
N LEU A 166 -17.65 -14.78 -22.10
CA LEU A 166 -18.79 -14.06 -22.68
C LEU A 166 -19.59 -14.90 -23.68
N GLU A 167 -19.00 -15.98 -24.20
CA GLU A 167 -19.68 -16.92 -25.12
C GLU A 167 -20.59 -17.90 -24.37
N THR A 168 -20.44 -18.02 -23.06
CA THR A 168 -21.16 -19.00 -22.25
C THR A 168 -22.49 -18.43 -21.74
N ALA A 169 -23.58 -19.19 -21.87
CA ALA A 169 -24.90 -18.78 -21.37
C ALA A 169 -24.92 -18.55 -19.85
N ALA A 170 -24.13 -19.31 -19.10
CA ALA A 170 -24.00 -19.22 -17.65
C ALA A 170 -23.56 -17.82 -17.17
N PHE A 171 -22.68 -17.13 -17.92
CA PHE A 171 -22.27 -15.76 -17.60
C PHE A 171 -23.45 -14.78 -17.66
N TRP A 172 -24.29 -14.90 -18.68
CA TRP A 172 -25.43 -14.01 -18.88
C TRP A 172 -26.57 -14.26 -17.88
N ASP A 173 -26.72 -15.50 -17.42
CA ASP A 173 -27.64 -15.85 -16.34
C ASP A 173 -27.14 -15.33 -14.97
N ASP A 174 -25.83 -15.40 -14.70
CA ASP A 174 -25.23 -14.83 -13.49
C ASP A 174 -25.30 -13.29 -13.49
N LEU A 175 -25.05 -12.64 -14.64
CA LEU A 175 -25.23 -11.19 -14.79
C LEU A 175 -26.68 -10.76 -14.51
N ARG A 176 -27.66 -11.54 -14.98
CA ARG A 176 -29.08 -11.30 -14.70
C ARG A 176 -29.36 -11.42 -13.20
N GLY A 177 -28.85 -12.48 -12.55
CA GLY A 177 -28.98 -12.69 -11.11
C GLY A 177 -28.36 -11.55 -10.29
N PHE A 178 -27.17 -11.07 -10.68
CA PHE A 178 -26.50 -9.93 -10.05
C PHE A 178 -27.33 -8.64 -10.17
N LEU A 179 -27.90 -8.37 -11.36
CA LEU A 179 -28.74 -7.20 -11.59
C LEU A 179 -30.04 -7.28 -10.77
N MET A 180 -30.69 -8.44 -10.71
CA MET A 180 -31.88 -8.66 -9.87
C MET A 180 -31.58 -8.38 -8.38
N GLN A 181 -30.42 -8.84 -7.89
CA GLN A 181 -30.02 -8.62 -6.49
C GLN A 181 -29.73 -7.14 -6.18
N ARG A 182 -29.17 -6.38 -7.13
CA ARG A 182 -28.75 -4.99 -6.92
C ARG A 182 -29.88 -3.99 -7.17
N LEU A 183 -30.66 -4.19 -8.22
CA LEU A 183 -31.76 -3.29 -8.58
C LEU A 183 -33.05 -3.61 -7.80
N LYS A 184 -33.21 -4.86 -7.32
CA LYS A 184 -34.45 -5.36 -6.69
C LYS A 184 -35.69 -5.17 -7.57
N ASP A 185 -35.49 -5.01 -8.88
CA ASP A 185 -36.51 -4.94 -9.92
C ASP A 185 -36.19 -5.99 -10.97
N GLU A 186 -37.08 -6.97 -11.09
CA GLU A 186 -36.95 -8.10 -12.01
C GLU A 186 -37.08 -7.64 -13.47
N SER A 187 -37.99 -6.69 -13.74
CA SER A 187 -38.30 -6.22 -15.07
C SER A 187 -37.18 -5.36 -15.67
N GLU A 188 -36.50 -4.56 -14.85
CA GLU A 188 -35.35 -3.77 -15.28
C GLU A 188 -34.09 -4.62 -15.45
N ALA A 189 -33.88 -5.62 -14.58
CA ALA A 189 -32.76 -6.54 -14.67
C ALA A 189 -32.82 -7.40 -15.95
N GLU A 190 -34.01 -7.86 -16.34
CA GLU A 190 -34.21 -8.58 -17.61
C GLU A 190 -33.94 -7.69 -18.82
N LYS A 191 -34.47 -6.46 -18.84
CA LYS A 191 -34.23 -5.51 -19.94
C LYS A 191 -32.76 -5.17 -20.12
N LEU A 192 -32.05 -4.90 -19.01
CA LEU A 192 -30.63 -4.55 -19.05
C LEU A 192 -29.76 -5.74 -19.48
N SER A 193 -30.02 -6.94 -18.96
CA SER A 193 -29.27 -8.14 -19.35
C SER A 193 -29.48 -8.49 -20.83
N ALA A 194 -30.71 -8.36 -21.35
CA ALA A 194 -31.01 -8.53 -22.78
C ALA A 194 -30.35 -7.44 -23.65
N LEU A 195 -30.35 -6.17 -23.20
CA LEU A 195 -29.71 -5.07 -23.90
C LEU A 195 -28.19 -5.29 -23.99
N PHE A 196 -27.54 -5.67 -22.90
CA PHE A 196 -26.09 -5.94 -22.91
C PHE A 196 -25.75 -7.11 -23.82
N LYS A 197 -26.53 -8.20 -23.79
CA LYS A 197 -26.32 -9.34 -24.68
C LYS A 197 -26.48 -8.97 -26.16
N SER A 198 -27.56 -8.27 -26.51
CA SER A 198 -27.83 -7.84 -27.89
C SER A 198 -26.79 -6.85 -28.40
N SER A 199 -26.31 -5.92 -27.55
CA SER A 199 -25.23 -4.99 -27.89
C SER A 199 -23.92 -5.72 -28.10
N TRP A 200 -23.62 -6.74 -27.29
CA TRP A 200 -22.42 -7.55 -27.43
C TRP A 200 -22.43 -8.35 -28.74
N GLU A 201 -23.54 -9.05 -29.04
CA GLU A 201 -23.72 -9.77 -30.31
C GLU A 201 -23.61 -8.81 -31.52
N SER A 202 -24.21 -7.62 -31.42
CA SER A 202 -24.13 -6.59 -32.44
C SER A 202 -22.70 -6.10 -32.68
N SER A 203 -21.91 -5.91 -31.61
CA SER A 203 -20.50 -5.52 -31.70
C SER A 203 -19.61 -6.55 -32.39
N ARG A 204 -20.01 -7.83 -32.36
CA ARG A 204 -19.32 -8.93 -33.05
C ARG A 204 -19.73 -9.06 -34.52
N SER A 205 -20.97 -8.67 -34.86
CA SER A 205 -21.52 -8.76 -36.22
C SER A 205 -21.13 -7.59 -37.14
N LYS A 206 -20.61 -6.49 -36.58
CA LYS A 206 -20.22 -5.30 -37.35
C LYS A 206 -18.75 -5.44 -37.77
N PRO A 207 -18.44 -5.59 -39.07
CA PRO A 207 -17.07 -5.67 -39.56
C PRO A 207 -16.32 -4.34 -39.41
#